data_AF-A0A947ZDK0-F1
#
_entry.id   AF-A0A947ZDK0-F1
#
_cell.length_a   1.000
_cell.length_b   1.000
_cell.length_c   1.000
_cell.angle_alpha   90.00
_cell.angle_beta   90.00
_cell.angle_gamma   90.00
#
_symmetry.space_group_name_H-M   'P 1'
#
loop_
_entity.id
_entity.type
_entity.pdbx_description
1 polymer ?
#
loop_
_entity_poly.entity_id
_entity_poly.type
_entity_poly.pdbx_seq_one_letter_code
_entity_poly.pdbx_strand_id
1 'polypeptide(L)'
;MTDQGININRFNQDFNALLAKCMNAKLKRKGTFWEPGDVGDTRLITPQDIIEKAIYSLANPVSAGIVKRAHQDCSRISRIGDIGAPGDALKRPHFYFRTNSQMQKDATLRLCVPNAFSDSPIDYRQNLWERLFARENEIAVERGHRGFMGKKNAMKISAFDRPREDLVSHTLNPRIACCDPKLMRKEKKALRAFRRAYREARAAWLQGDRSVLFPPGTWAMMFFHGAKTMTFKEDILIL
;
A
#
# COMPACT_ATOMS: atom_id res chain seq x y z
N MET A 1 1.17 5.62 4.91
CA MET A 1 1.52 6.77 4.05
C MET A 1 0.22 7.49 3.72
N THR A 2 -0.17 8.47 4.53
CA THR A 2 -1.41 9.25 4.34
C THR A 2 -1.05 10.49 3.55
N ASP A 3 -1.37 10.44 2.26
CA ASP A 3 -1.25 11.58 1.37
C ASP A 3 -2.36 12.58 1.69
N GLN A 4 -1.98 13.70 2.32
CA GLN A 4 -2.89 14.82 2.58
C GLN A 4 -3.06 15.74 1.35
N GLY A 5 -2.41 15.43 0.22
CA GLY A 5 -2.24 16.36 -0.89
C GLY A 5 -2.39 15.76 -2.28
N ILE A 6 -3.31 14.81 -2.47
CA ILE A 6 -3.75 14.33 -3.80
C ILE A 6 -2.56 14.03 -4.74
N ASN A 7 -1.68 13.11 -4.36
CA ASN A 7 -0.80 12.48 -5.33
C ASN A 7 -0.33 11.05 -5.03
N ILE A 8 -1.04 10.28 -4.21
CA ILE A 8 -0.75 8.84 -4.05
C ILE A 8 -0.71 8.13 -5.42
N ASN A 9 -1.60 8.50 -6.35
CA ASN A 9 -1.61 7.97 -7.71
C ASN A 9 -0.34 8.29 -8.51
N ARG A 10 0.13 9.55 -8.49
CA ARG A 10 1.36 9.92 -9.20
C ARG A 10 2.60 9.37 -8.52
N PHE A 11 2.64 9.40 -7.19
CA PHE A 11 3.69 8.73 -6.43
C PHE A 11 3.77 7.26 -6.83
N ASN A 12 2.65 6.54 -6.81
CA ASN A 12 2.57 5.14 -7.20
C ASN A 12 3.00 4.95 -8.66
N GLN A 13 2.57 5.83 -9.58
CA GLN A 13 3.00 5.78 -10.98
C GLN A 13 4.53 5.92 -11.10
N ASP A 14 5.10 6.98 -10.53
CA ASP A 14 6.52 7.29 -10.63
C ASP A 14 7.39 6.23 -9.93
N PHE A 15 6.99 5.84 -8.71
CA PHE A 15 7.63 4.80 -7.92
C PHE A 15 7.63 3.45 -8.65
N ASN A 16 6.45 2.98 -9.08
CA ASN A 16 6.33 1.67 -9.74
C ASN A 16 7.05 1.66 -11.09
N ALA A 17 6.97 2.74 -11.87
CA ALA A 17 7.65 2.85 -13.15
C ALA A 17 9.17 2.81 -12.99
N LEU A 18 9.71 3.56 -12.02
CA LEU A 18 11.15 3.59 -11.76
C LEU A 18 11.65 2.25 -11.22
N LEU A 19 10.95 1.69 -10.24
CA LEU A 19 11.31 0.40 -9.64
C LEU A 19 11.26 -0.72 -10.68
N ALA A 20 10.22 -0.77 -11.52
CA ALA A 20 10.11 -1.75 -12.60
C ALA A 20 11.29 -1.67 -13.57
N LYS A 21 11.64 -0.46 -14.04
CA LYS A 21 12.75 -0.29 -14.99
C LYS A 21 14.10 -0.67 -14.35
N CYS A 22 14.33 -0.26 -13.10
CA CYS A 22 15.53 -0.59 -12.36
C CYS A 22 15.66 -2.11 -12.14
N MET A 23 14.59 -2.77 -11.68
CA MET A 23 14.60 -4.20 -11.42
C MET A 23 14.67 -5.04 -12.69
N ASN A 24 13.97 -4.65 -13.77
CA ASN A 24 14.14 -5.28 -15.09
C ASN A 24 15.59 -5.18 -15.56
N ALA A 25 16.22 -4.01 -15.48
CA ALA A 25 17.63 -3.85 -15.82
C ALA A 25 18.54 -4.73 -14.95
N LYS A 26 18.31 -4.76 -13.64
CA LYS A 26 19.09 -5.56 -12.67
C LYS A 26 18.96 -7.06 -12.93
N LEU A 27 17.75 -7.53 -13.22
CA LEU A 27 17.44 -8.93 -13.50
C LEU A 27 17.65 -9.30 -14.97
N LYS A 28 18.14 -8.37 -15.81
CA LYS A 28 18.30 -8.54 -17.27
C LYS A 28 17.01 -9.01 -17.98
N ARG A 29 15.86 -8.55 -17.48
CA ARG A 29 14.53 -8.82 -18.02
C ARG A 29 14.03 -7.65 -18.89
N LYS A 30 13.08 -7.95 -19.77
CA LYS A 30 12.33 -6.96 -20.57
C LYS A 30 10.84 -7.19 -20.40
N GLY A 31 10.04 -6.18 -20.73
CA GLY A 31 8.58 -6.24 -20.70
C GLY A 31 7.97 -5.89 -19.35
N THR A 32 6.75 -6.36 -19.15
CA THR A 32 5.92 -6.08 -17.97
C THR A 32 6.56 -6.62 -16.69
N PHE A 33 6.75 -5.75 -15.69
CA PHE A 33 7.30 -6.13 -14.38
C PHE A 33 6.21 -6.35 -13.33
N TRP A 34 5.18 -5.50 -13.34
CA TRP A 34 4.04 -5.58 -12.44
C TRP A 34 2.87 -6.28 -13.13
N GLU A 35 2.12 -7.10 -12.40
CA GLU A 35 0.86 -7.62 -12.92
C GLU A 35 -0.09 -6.45 -13.26
N PRO A 36 -0.84 -6.54 -14.37
CA PRO A 36 -1.86 -5.54 -14.69
C PRO A 36 -2.90 -5.50 -13.58
N GLY A 37 -3.18 -4.31 -13.04
CA GLY A 37 -4.14 -4.19 -11.97
C GLY A 37 -4.03 -2.87 -11.21
N ASP A 38 -4.82 -2.79 -10.16
CA ASP A 38 -4.76 -1.69 -9.20
C ASP A 38 -3.68 -1.97 -8.15
N VAL A 39 -3.05 -0.90 -7.64
CA VAL A 39 -2.05 -0.94 -6.56
C VAL A 39 -2.61 -1.42 -5.21
N GLY A 40 -3.93 -1.59 -5.10
CA GLY A 40 -4.57 -2.19 -3.93
C GLY A 40 -4.81 -1.20 -2.79
N ASP A 41 -4.98 0.08 -3.13
CA ASP A 41 -5.22 1.14 -2.15
C ASP A 41 -6.51 0.84 -1.38
N THR A 42 -6.35 0.46 -0.10
CA THR A 42 -7.43 0.11 0.80
C THR A 42 -7.69 1.27 1.75
N ARG A 43 -8.91 1.80 1.74
CA ARG A 43 -9.34 2.84 2.67
C ARG A 43 -9.56 2.23 4.07
N LEU A 44 -8.85 2.74 5.06
CA LEU A 44 -8.98 2.34 6.47
C LEU A 44 -9.89 3.35 7.17
N ILE A 45 -10.99 2.88 7.77
CA ILE A 45 -12.07 3.78 8.21
C ILE A 45 -11.90 4.24 9.65
N THR A 46 -11.47 3.34 10.52
CA THR A 46 -11.33 3.59 11.96
C THR A 46 -9.88 3.43 12.42
N PRO A 47 -9.51 3.98 13.59
CA PRO A 47 -8.20 3.73 14.19
C PRO A 47 -7.92 2.23 14.37
N GLN A 48 -8.95 1.44 14.70
CA GLN A 48 -8.84 -0.01 14.80
C GLN A 48 -8.42 -0.65 13.46
N ASP A 49 -9.02 -0.22 12.34
CA ASP A 49 -8.70 -0.73 11.01
C ASP A 49 -7.24 -0.44 10.61
N ILE A 50 -6.68 0.68 11.09
CA ILE A 50 -5.27 1.03 10.91
C ILE A 50 -4.39 0.01 11.63
N ILE A 51 -4.70 -0.28 12.90
CA ILE A 51 -3.95 -1.25 13.71
C ILE A 51 -4.05 -2.64 13.07
N GLU A 52 -5.24 -3.12 12.71
CA GLU A 52 -5.43 -4.43 12.07
C GLU A 52 -4.64 -4.56 10.77
N LYS A 53 -4.67 -3.53 9.91
CA LYS A 53 -3.91 -3.55 8.64
C LYS A 53 -2.40 -3.53 8.87
N ALA A 54 -1.94 -2.80 9.89
CA ALA A 54 -0.53 -2.79 10.28
C ALA A 54 -0.09 -4.18 10.78
N ILE A 55 -0.88 -4.81 11.65
CA ILE A 55 -0.61 -6.18 12.16
C ILE A 55 -0.57 -7.17 11.01
N TYR A 56 -1.57 -7.17 10.12
CA TYR A 56 -1.58 -8.02 8.93
C TYR A 56 -0.27 -7.89 8.14
N SER A 57 0.15 -6.65 7.86
CA SER A 57 1.35 -6.39 7.06
C SER A 57 2.63 -6.86 7.75
N LEU A 58 2.72 -6.69 9.08
CA LEU A 58 3.89 -7.09 9.88
C LEU A 58 3.95 -8.60 10.12
N ALA A 59 2.80 -9.25 10.29
CA ALA A 59 2.69 -10.68 10.56
C ALA A 59 2.77 -11.53 9.28
N ASN A 60 2.66 -10.92 8.09
CA ASN A 60 2.67 -11.64 6.81
C ASN A 60 3.87 -12.60 6.62
N PRO A 61 5.13 -12.21 6.91
CA PRO A 61 6.26 -13.13 6.82
C PRO A 61 6.12 -14.35 7.75
N VAL A 62 5.46 -14.18 8.89
CA VAL A 62 5.21 -15.26 9.87
C VAL A 62 4.09 -16.17 9.36
N SER A 63 2.99 -15.58 8.90
CA SER A 63 1.85 -16.29 8.29
C SER A 63 2.29 -17.12 7.07
N ALA A 64 3.14 -16.54 6.22
CA ALA A 64 3.73 -17.21 5.06
C ALA A 64 4.75 -18.31 5.44
N GLY A 65 5.10 -18.48 6.72
CA GLY A 65 6.06 -19.49 7.16
C GLY A 65 7.51 -19.17 6.84
N ILE A 66 7.83 -17.92 6.52
CA ILE A 66 9.20 -17.49 6.22
C ILE A 66 10.02 -17.44 7.51
N VAL A 67 9.47 -16.82 8.56
CA VAL A 67 10.15 -16.63 9.86
C VAL A 67 9.21 -16.84 11.03
N LYS A 68 9.75 -17.15 12.21
CA LYS A 68 8.93 -17.37 13.42
C LYS A 68 8.43 -16.07 14.04
N ARG A 69 9.21 -15.00 13.93
CA ARG A 69 8.88 -13.66 14.44
C ARG A 69 9.14 -12.64 13.34
N ALA A 70 8.27 -11.64 13.22
CA ALA A 70 8.35 -10.61 12.19
C ALA A 70 9.74 -9.94 12.16
N HIS A 71 10.31 -9.60 13.32
CA HIS A 71 11.63 -8.96 13.42
C HIS A 71 12.80 -9.79 12.84
N GLN A 72 12.59 -11.09 12.55
CA GLN A 72 13.61 -11.97 11.99
C GLN A 72 13.64 -11.95 10.45
N ASP A 73 12.64 -11.37 9.79
CA ASP A 73 12.59 -11.35 8.33
C ASP A 73 13.76 -10.54 7.72
N CYS A 74 14.23 -10.99 6.57
CA CYS A 74 15.29 -10.37 5.77
C CYS A 74 14.81 -9.21 4.92
N SER A 75 13.51 -9.11 4.65
CA SER A 75 12.98 -7.96 3.92
C SER A 75 13.19 -6.68 4.74
N ARG A 76 13.23 -5.51 4.09
CA ARG A 76 13.27 -4.24 4.82
C ARG A 76 11.87 -3.96 5.39
N ILE A 77 11.61 -4.59 6.53
CA ILE A 77 10.37 -4.44 7.29
C ILE A 77 10.38 -3.11 8.03
N SER A 78 9.20 -2.51 8.13
CA SER A 78 8.97 -1.41 9.07
C SER A 78 9.01 -1.95 10.49
N ARG A 79 10.10 -1.76 11.23
CA ARG A 79 10.13 -2.18 12.64
C ARG A 79 9.23 -1.24 13.43
N ILE A 80 8.51 -1.78 14.43
CA ILE A 80 7.60 -0.97 15.27
C ILE A 80 8.36 0.17 15.95
N GLY A 81 9.59 -0.06 16.41
CA GLY A 81 10.45 0.96 17.01
C GLY A 81 10.88 2.08 16.05
N ASP A 82 10.85 1.84 14.73
CA ASP A 82 11.20 2.84 13.72
C ASP A 82 10.02 3.80 13.45
N ILE A 83 8.81 3.50 13.94
CA ILE A 83 7.62 4.33 13.74
C ILE A 83 7.67 5.58 14.64
N GLY A 84 7.67 6.74 14.01
CA GLY A 84 7.85 8.04 14.66
C GLY A 84 9.31 8.40 14.90
N ALA A 85 10.27 7.55 14.50
CA ALA A 85 11.69 7.85 14.60
C ALA A 85 12.12 8.88 13.51
N PRO A 86 13.28 9.55 13.68
CA PRO A 86 13.79 10.55 12.73
C PRO A 86 13.97 10.04 11.28
N GLY A 87 14.02 8.71 11.09
CA GLY A 87 14.14 8.05 9.79
C GLY A 87 15.59 7.74 9.41
N ASP A 88 15.74 6.92 8.37
CA ASP A 88 17.05 6.56 7.82
C ASP A 88 17.42 7.48 6.65
N ALA A 89 18.65 8.00 6.66
CA ALA A 89 19.23 8.67 5.52
C ALA A 89 19.63 7.63 4.46
N LEU A 90 18.94 7.65 3.32
CA LEU A 90 19.17 6.74 2.20
C LEU A 90 19.87 7.47 1.08
N LYS A 91 20.95 6.88 0.58
CA LYS A 91 21.64 7.35 -0.62
C LYS A 91 20.99 6.74 -1.86
N ARG A 92 20.92 7.52 -2.92
CA ARG A 92 20.52 7.05 -4.24
C ARG A 92 21.47 5.93 -4.68
N PRO A 93 20.94 4.77 -5.12
CA PRO A 93 21.78 3.69 -5.65
C PRO A 93 22.64 4.18 -6.82
N HIS A 94 23.88 3.69 -6.91
CA HIS A 94 24.74 3.95 -8.08
C HIS A 94 24.23 3.24 -9.33
N PHE A 95 23.56 2.11 -9.16
CA PHE A 95 22.99 1.34 -10.25
C PHE A 95 21.77 2.06 -10.87
N TYR A 96 21.59 1.90 -12.18
CA TYR A 96 20.49 2.43 -13.01
C TYR A 96 20.46 3.95 -13.26
N PHE A 97 20.81 4.78 -12.27
CA PHE A 97 20.77 6.24 -12.44
C PHE A 97 22.00 6.77 -13.19
N ARG A 98 21.76 7.69 -14.14
CA ARG A 98 22.84 8.43 -14.81
C ARG A 98 23.52 9.40 -13.86
N THR A 99 24.78 9.74 -14.12
CA THR A 99 25.55 10.72 -13.34
C THR A 99 24.84 12.08 -13.25
N ASN A 100 24.22 12.52 -14.36
CA ASN A 100 23.45 13.76 -14.46
C ASN A 100 21.94 13.58 -14.18
N SER A 101 21.55 12.51 -13.49
CA SER A 101 20.15 12.28 -13.11
C SER A 101 19.65 13.35 -12.14
N GLN A 102 18.45 13.89 -12.44
CA GLN A 102 17.71 14.86 -11.61
C GLN A 102 17.12 14.25 -10.32
N MET A 103 17.18 12.91 -10.17
CA MET A 103 16.74 12.25 -8.93
C MET A 103 17.60 12.73 -7.74
N GLN A 104 16.98 12.96 -6.59
CA GLN A 104 17.69 13.36 -5.37
C GLN A 104 18.82 12.38 -5.03
N LYS A 105 19.99 12.90 -4.64
CA LYS A 105 21.17 12.08 -4.28
C LYS A 105 20.99 11.37 -2.95
N ASP A 106 20.30 12.02 -2.02
CA ASP A 106 20.02 11.51 -0.69
C ASP A 106 18.57 11.86 -0.33
N ALA A 107 17.90 10.97 0.39
CA ALA A 107 16.55 11.17 0.90
C ALA A 107 16.42 10.55 2.29
N THR A 108 15.65 11.19 3.17
CA THR A 108 15.33 10.62 4.49
C THR A 108 13.99 9.91 4.42
N LEU A 109 13.98 8.59 4.67
CA LEU A 109 12.75 7.82 4.75
C LEU A 109 12.30 7.74 6.21
N ARG A 110 11.11 8.31 6.49
CA ARG A 110 10.48 8.27 7.82
C ARG A 110 9.25 7.38 7.81
N LEU A 111 9.14 6.55 8.83
CA LEU A 111 7.89 5.85 9.12
C LEU A 111 7.09 6.71 10.09
N CYS A 112 6.09 7.42 9.58
CA CYS A 112 5.28 8.31 10.40
C CYS A 112 4.25 7.54 11.23
N VAL A 113 3.95 8.07 12.41
CA VAL A 113 2.79 7.64 13.20
C VAL A 113 1.52 8.02 12.42
N PRO A 114 0.54 7.12 12.27
CA PRO A 114 -0.72 7.48 11.61
C PRO A 114 -1.42 8.62 12.37
N ASN A 115 -2.03 9.56 11.64
CA ASN A 115 -2.65 10.75 12.22
C ASN A 115 -3.66 10.45 13.34
N ALA A 116 -4.38 9.33 13.26
CA ALA A 116 -5.32 8.90 14.30
C ALA A 116 -4.68 8.64 15.67
N PHE A 117 -3.34 8.57 15.73
CA PHE A 117 -2.55 8.33 16.93
C PHE A 117 -1.44 9.38 17.10
N SER A 118 -1.58 10.56 16.49
CA SER A 118 -0.58 11.64 16.58
C SER A 118 -0.30 12.06 18.02
N ASP A 119 -1.33 12.01 18.85
CA ASP A 119 -1.30 12.49 20.24
C ASP A 119 -0.72 11.44 21.20
N SER A 120 -0.71 10.17 20.78
CA SER A 120 -0.22 9.03 21.57
C SER A 120 0.69 8.06 20.78
N PRO A 121 1.83 8.52 20.22
CA PRO A 121 2.76 7.65 19.48
C PRO A 121 3.30 6.45 20.26
N ILE A 122 3.51 6.63 21.56
CA ILE A 122 4.06 5.58 22.44
C ILE A 122 3.01 4.47 22.62
N ASP A 123 1.79 4.84 22.99
CA ASP A 123 0.68 3.91 23.19
C ASP A 123 0.35 3.15 21.90
N TYR A 124 0.39 3.84 20.75
CA TYR A 124 0.23 3.20 19.44
C TYR A 124 1.27 2.10 19.20
N ARG A 125 2.56 2.38 19.46
CA ARG A 125 3.62 1.38 19.28
C ARG A 125 3.47 0.22 20.26
N GLN A 126 3.12 0.49 21.51
CA GLN A 126 2.92 -0.54 22.52
C GLN A 126 1.76 -1.47 22.14
N ASN A 127 0.61 -0.89 21.81
CA ASN A 127 -0.56 -1.64 21.34
C ASN A 127 -0.22 -2.50 20.12
N LEU A 128 0.48 -1.92 19.13
CA LEU A 128 0.88 -2.64 17.93
C LEU A 128 1.81 -3.82 18.26
N TRP A 129 2.73 -3.65 19.22
CA TRP A 129 3.65 -4.70 19.64
C TRP A 129 2.91 -5.85 20.33
N GLU A 130 2.04 -5.55 21.29
CA GLU A 130 1.26 -6.55 22.05
C GLU A 130 0.39 -7.39 21.11
N ARG A 131 -0.32 -6.73 20.19
CA ARG A 131 -1.22 -7.42 19.25
C ARG A 131 -0.47 -8.18 18.16
N LEU A 132 0.67 -7.67 17.69
CA LEU A 132 1.54 -8.43 16.78
C LEU A 132 2.06 -9.69 17.47
N PHE A 133 2.53 -9.57 18.71
CA PHE A 133 3.05 -10.72 19.47
C PHE A 133 1.97 -11.79 19.68
N ALA A 134 0.74 -11.38 20.05
CA ALA A 134 -0.39 -12.29 20.14
C ALA A 134 -0.68 -12.98 18.81
N ARG A 135 -0.75 -12.23 17.71
CA ARG A 135 -1.03 -12.78 16.38
C ARG A 135 0.06 -13.76 15.91
N GLU A 136 1.32 -13.48 16.18
CA GLU A 136 2.42 -14.41 15.88
C GLU A 136 2.29 -15.73 16.66
N ASN A 137 1.82 -15.68 17.91
CA ASN A 137 1.59 -16.88 18.71
C ASN A 137 0.40 -17.69 18.17
N GLU A 138 -0.68 -17.02 17.78
CA GLU A 138 -1.81 -17.67 17.08
C GLU A 138 -1.34 -18.38 15.81
N ILE A 139 -0.57 -17.70 14.96
CA ILE A 139 -0.01 -18.29 13.74
C ILE A 139 0.87 -19.50 14.08
N ALA A 140 1.68 -19.43 15.13
CA ALA A 140 2.49 -20.57 15.55
C ALA A 140 1.63 -21.79 15.93
N VAL A 141 0.50 -21.57 16.59
CA VAL A 141 -0.49 -22.62 16.90
C VAL A 141 -1.17 -23.13 15.63
N GLU A 142 -1.67 -22.24 14.77
CA GLU A 142 -2.31 -22.56 13.48
C GLU A 142 -1.39 -23.41 12.57
N ARG A 143 -0.08 -23.17 12.63
CA ARG A 143 0.93 -23.92 11.86
C ARG A 143 1.26 -25.29 12.46
N GLY A 144 1.04 -25.51 13.75
CA GLY A 144 1.37 -26.75 14.45
C GLY A 144 2.83 -27.16 14.24
N HIS A 145 3.04 -28.37 13.71
CA HIS A 145 4.39 -28.91 13.46
C HIS A 145 5.05 -28.40 12.16
N ARG A 146 4.37 -27.56 11.36
CA ARG A 146 4.95 -27.02 10.13
C ARG A 146 6.08 -26.04 10.46
N GLY A 147 7.28 -26.37 10.00
CA GLY A 147 8.47 -25.54 10.21
C GLY A 147 8.41 -24.17 9.54
N PHE A 148 9.40 -23.33 9.88
CA PHE A 148 9.65 -22.04 9.23
C PHE A 148 10.88 -22.17 8.32
N MET A 149 10.84 -21.53 7.16
CA MET A 149 11.92 -21.58 6.18
C MET A 149 13.24 -20.99 6.72
N GLY A 150 13.13 -19.90 7.47
CA GLY A 150 14.23 -19.14 8.04
C GLY A 150 14.83 -18.13 7.06
N LYS A 151 15.27 -16.99 7.60
CA LYS A 151 15.87 -15.84 6.89
C LYS A 151 16.92 -16.25 5.85
N LYS A 152 17.85 -17.13 6.24
CA LYS A 152 18.97 -17.55 5.37
C LYS A 152 18.51 -18.29 4.12
N ASN A 153 17.47 -19.11 4.24
CA ASN A 153 16.93 -19.87 3.11
C ASN A 153 16.00 -19.00 2.25
N ALA A 154 15.23 -18.11 2.88
CA ALA A 154 14.40 -17.14 2.17
C ALA A 154 15.21 -16.24 1.22
N MET A 155 16.40 -15.79 1.64
CA MET A 155 17.29 -14.98 0.79
C MET A 155 17.91 -15.74 -0.39
N LYS A 156 17.86 -17.08 -0.40
CA LYS A 156 18.38 -17.91 -1.50
C LYS A 156 17.34 -18.15 -2.59
N ILE A 157 16.07 -17.80 -2.36
CA ILE A 157 15.01 -17.97 -3.36
C ILE A 157 15.36 -17.12 -4.58
N SER A 158 15.34 -17.74 -5.76
CA SER A 158 15.59 -17.04 -7.01
C SER A 158 14.39 -16.15 -7.35
N ALA A 159 14.66 -14.95 -7.86
CA ALA A 159 13.61 -14.08 -8.40
C ALA A 159 12.89 -14.68 -9.63
N PHE A 160 13.40 -15.78 -10.18
CA PHE A 160 12.81 -16.52 -11.29
C PHE A 160 12.07 -17.79 -10.86
N ASP A 161 12.11 -18.13 -9.57
CA ASP A 161 11.35 -19.26 -9.04
C ASP A 161 9.86 -18.92 -9.09
N ARG A 162 9.04 -19.93 -9.41
CA ARG A 162 7.58 -19.84 -9.43
C ARG A 162 7.00 -20.94 -8.54
N PRO A 163 5.90 -20.68 -7.81
CA PRO A 163 5.15 -21.74 -7.15
C PRO A 163 4.78 -22.85 -8.15
N ARG A 164 4.80 -24.10 -7.69
CA ARG A 164 4.39 -25.26 -8.51
C ARG A 164 2.88 -25.29 -8.74
N GLU A 165 2.13 -24.79 -7.76
CA GLU A 165 0.68 -24.68 -7.82
C GLU A 165 0.28 -23.39 -8.52
N ASP A 166 -0.85 -23.44 -9.24
CA ASP A 166 -1.45 -22.25 -9.80
C ASP A 166 -1.83 -21.27 -8.69
N LEU A 167 -1.58 -19.98 -8.94
CA LEU A 167 -2.01 -18.93 -8.04
C LEU A 167 -3.53 -19.00 -7.91
N VAL A 168 -4.01 -19.28 -6.71
CA VAL A 168 -5.44 -19.16 -6.40
C VAL A 168 -5.83 -17.72 -6.66
N SER A 169 -6.72 -17.49 -7.63
CA SER A 169 -7.20 -16.15 -7.93
C SER A 169 -7.90 -15.59 -6.69
N HIS A 170 -7.29 -14.58 -6.06
CA HIS A 170 -7.94 -13.81 -5.02
C HIS A 170 -8.98 -12.91 -5.69
N THR A 171 -10.26 -13.32 -5.64
CA THR A 171 -11.38 -12.56 -6.20
C THR A 171 -11.65 -11.25 -5.44
N LEU A 172 -11.09 -11.09 -4.25
CA LEU A 172 -11.31 -9.93 -3.38
C LEU A 172 -10.17 -8.92 -3.50
N ASN A 173 -10.45 -7.76 -4.12
CA ASN A 173 -9.66 -6.54 -3.99
C ASN A 173 -10.44 -5.51 -3.14
N PRO A 174 -10.35 -5.58 -1.81
CA PRO A 174 -11.15 -4.74 -0.93
C PRO A 174 -10.70 -3.28 -1.00
N ARG A 175 -11.62 -2.39 -1.40
CA ARG A 175 -11.38 -0.94 -1.40
C ARG A 175 -11.53 -0.30 -0.03
N ILE A 176 -12.19 -0.99 0.90
CA ILE A 176 -12.53 -0.49 2.23
C ILE A 176 -12.23 -1.62 3.22
N ALA A 177 -11.47 -1.32 4.26
CA ALA A 177 -11.33 -2.15 5.45
C ALA A 177 -12.00 -1.43 6.61
N CYS A 178 -13.00 -2.08 7.20
CA CYS A 178 -13.75 -1.58 8.34
C CYS A 178 -14.27 -2.76 9.18
N CYS A 179 -13.90 -2.79 10.45
CA CYS A 179 -14.40 -3.77 11.41
C CYS A 179 -15.86 -3.51 11.83
N ASP A 180 -16.32 -2.26 11.80
CA ASP A 180 -17.71 -1.90 12.16
C ASP A 180 -18.67 -2.16 10.97
N PRO A 181 -19.65 -3.07 11.11
CA PRO A 181 -20.60 -3.39 10.04
C PRO A 181 -21.47 -2.21 9.58
N LYS A 182 -21.85 -1.30 10.50
CA LYS A 182 -22.68 -0.13 10.18
C LYS A 182 -21.88 0.89 9.37
N LEU A 183 -20.66 1.19 9.80
CA LEU A 183 -19.76 2.07 9.06
C LEU A 183 -19.39 1.45 7.71
N MET A 184 -19.07 0.16 7.66
CA MET A 184 -18.82 -0.56 6.41
C MET A 184 -19.99 -0.41 5.40
N ARG A 185 -21.25 -0.52 5.86
CA ARG A 185 -22.43 -0.33 5.01
C ARG A 185 -22.53 1.12 4.49
N LYS A 186 -22.27 2.11 5.34
CA LYS A 186 -22.24 3.54 4.98
C LYS A 186 -21.18 3.81 3.90
N GLU A 187 -19.96 3.35 4.11
CA GLU A 187 -18.83 3.55 3.18
C GLU A 187 -19.05 2.84 1.85
N LYS A 188 -19.61 1.62 1.85
CA LYS A 188 -20.01 0.93 0.61
C LYS A 188 -21.08 1.71 -0.15
N LYS A 189 -22.03 2.36 0.53
CA LYS A 189 -23.04 3.21 -0.11
C LYS A 189 -22.39 4.45 -0.74
N ALA A 190 -21.45 5.10 -0.04
CA ALA A 190 -20.70 6.23 -0.57
C ALA A 190 -19.88 5.85 -1.81
N LEU A 191 -19.15 4.73 -1.78
CA LEU A 191 -18.40 4.21 -2.93
C LEU A 191 -19.30 3.93 -4.15
N ARG A 192 -20.49 3.36 -3.94
CA ARG A 192 -21.45 3.14 -5.03
C ARG A 192 -21.97 4.45 -5.61
N ALA A 193 -22.23 5.45 -4.78
CA ALA A 193 -22.66 6.77 -5.21
C ALA A 193 -21.57 7.47 -6.03
N PHE A 194 -20.31 7.45 -5.56
CA PHE A 194 -19.16 7.97 -6.30
C PHE A 194 -19.02 7.31 -7.68
N ARG A 195 -19.06 5.98 -7.75
CA ARG A 195 -18.97 5.23 -9.02
C ARG A 195 -20.12 5.51 -9.98
N ARG A 196 -21.29 5.88 -9.47
CA ARG A 196 -22.42 6.29 -10.31
C ARG A 196 -22.17 7.69 -10.89
N ALA A 197 -21.86 8.66 -10.02
CA ALA A 197 -21.54 10.03 -10.44
C ALA A 197 -20.37 10.07 -11.45
N TYR A 198 -19.31 9.27 -11.22
CA TYR A 198 -18.20 9.15 -12.16
C TYR A 198 -18.66 8.62 -13.53
N ARG A 199 -19.54 7.60 -13.56
CA ARG A 199 -20.04 7.02 -14.81
C ARG A 199 -20.92 8.00 -15.59
N GLU A 200 -21.77 8.74 -14.90
CA GLU A 200 -22.61 9.80 -15.48
C GLU A 200 -21.74 10.91 -16.08
N ALA A 201 -20.78 11.43 -15.30
CA ALA A 201 -19.85 12.45 -15.78
C ALA A 201 -19.01 11.96 -16.97
N ARG A 202 -18.52 10.71 -16.93
CA ARG A 202 -17.78 10.11 -18.03
C ARG A 202 -18.63 9.93 -19.29
N ALA A 203 -19.91 9.58 -19.15
CA ALA A 203 -20.81 9.44 -20.29
C ALA A 203 -21.03 10.80 -20.98
N ALA A 204 -21.31 11.86 -20.21
CA ALA A 204 -21.44 13.22 -20.76
C ALA A 204 -20.14 13.71 -21.41
N TRP A 205 -18.99 13.44 -20.78
CA TRP A 205 -17.68 13.75 -21.33
C TRP A 205 -17.42 13.04 -22.68
N LEU A 206 -17.82 11.77 -22.80
CA LEU A 206 -17.70 11.03 -24.07
C LEU A 206 -18.64 11.55 -25.16
N GLN A 207 -19.78 12.13 -24.78
CA GLN A 207 -20.71 12.80 -25.70
C GLN A 207 -20.25 14.20 -26.13
N GLY A 208 -19.13 14.69 -25.59
CA GLY A 208 -18.50 15.96 -25.99
C GLY A 208 -18.68 17.10 -25.00
N ASP A 209 -19.44 16.91 -23.91
CA ASP A 209 -19.56 17.94 -22.87
C ASP A 209 -18.26 18.03 -22.05
N ARG A 210 -17.46 19.06 -22.32
CA ARG A 210 -16.22 19.37 -21.59
C ARG A 210 -16.44 20.23 -20.34
N SER A 211 -17.67 20.70 -20.12
CA SER A 211 -18.03 21.51 -18.95
C SER A 211 -18.42 20.65 -17.74
N VAL A 212 -18.74 19.37 -17.97
CA VAL A 212 -19.12 18.42 -16.92
C VAL A 212 -18.09 18.34 -15.80
N LEU A 213 -18.56 18.38 -14.56
CA LEU A 213 -17.74 18.26 -13.37
C LEU A 213 -17.66 16.80 -12.94
N PHE A 214 -16.44 16.29 -12.82
CA PHE A 214 -16.19 14.97 -12.25
C PHE A 214 -16.20 15.00 -10.73
N PRO A 215 -16.62 13.90 -10.07
CA PRO A 215 -16.56 13.83 -8.61
C PRO A 215 -15.11 13.92 -8.09
N PRO A 216 -14.88 14.43 -6.86
CA PRO A 216 -13.55 14.50 -6.26
C PRO A 216 -12.90 13.10 -6.17
N GLY A 217 -11.59 13.00 -6.38
CA GLY A 217 -10.87 11.71 -6.48
C GLY A 217 -10.72 11.16 -7.91
N THR A 218 -11.29 11.83 -8.91
CA THR A 218 -11.18 11.45 -10.34
C THR A 218 -9.84 11.88 -10.96
N TRP A 219 -8.72 11.37 -10.41
CA TRP A 219 -7.36 11.84 -10.72
C TRP A 219 -6.98 11.69 -12.21
N ALA A 220 -7.24 10.53 -12.83
CA ALA A 220 -6.82 10.28 -14.21
C ALA A 220 -7.51 11.20 -15.23
N MET A 221 -8.80 11.51 -15.04
CA MET A 221 -9.52 12.44 -15.93
C MET A 221 -9.02 13.86 -15.77
N MET A 222 -8.73 14.28 -14.53
CA MET A 222 -8.18 15.60 -14.26
C MET A 222 -6.77 15.74 -14.86
N PHE A 223 -5.89 14.77 -14.61
CA PHE A 223 -4.48 14.85 -14.94
C PHE A 223 -4.18 14.60 -16.43
N PHE A 224 -4.77 13.56 -17.02
CA PHE A 224 -4.49 13.19 -18.43
C PHE A 224 -5.44 13.83 -19.43
N HIS A 225 -6.68 14.14 -19.01
CA HIS A 225 -7.72 14.63 -19.91
C HIS A 225 -8.13 16.09 -19.64
N GLY A 226 -7.54 16.75 -18.62
CA GLY A 226 -7.84 18.13 -18.28
C GLY A 226 -9.27 18.36 -17.80
N ALA A 227 -9.97 17.32 -17.36
CA ALA A 227 -11.35 17.43 -16.91
C ALA A 227 -11.46 18.22 -15.61
N LYS A 228 -12.51 19.04 -15.49
CA LYS A 228 -12.79 19.78 -14.26
C LYS A 228 -13.35 18.83 -13.21
N THR A 229 -12.94 19.02 -11.97
CA THR A 229 -13.43 18.27 -10.82
C THR A 229 -14.16 19.19 -9.86
N MET A 230 -15.14 18.64 -9.13
CA MET A 230 -15.76 19.35 -8.02
C MET A 230 -14.71 19.62 -6.93
N THR A 231 -14.83 20.76 -6.25
CA THR A 231 -14.04 21.05 -5.06
C THR A 231 -14.39 20.07 -3.94
N PHE A 232 -13.39 19.69 -3.14
CA PHE A 232 -13.62 18.93 -1.92
C PHE A 232 -14.49 19.78 -0.99
N LYS A 233 -15.70 19.33 -0.68
CA LYS A 233 -16.27 19.65 0.62
C LYS A 233 -15.49 18.81 1.63
N GLU A 234 -15.11 19.40 2.77
CA GLU A 234 -14.25 18.80 3.79
C GLU A 234 -14.70 17.39 4.26
N ASP A 235 -15.94 16.99 3.93
CA ASP A 235 -16.53 15.69 4.25
C ASP A 235 -16.65 14.69 3.07
N ILE A 236 -16.14 14.98 1.87
CA ILE A 236 -16.26 14.08 0.69
C ILE A 236 -14.94 13.34 0.43
N LEU A 237 -14.87 12.22 1.13
CA LEU A 237 -14.00 11.04 1.06
C LEU A 237 -13.23 10.80 -0.26
N ILE A 238 -11.90 10.78 -0.15
CA ILE A 238 -10.93 10.32 -1.15
C ILE A 238 -11.15 8.81 -1.44
N LEU A 239 -11.25 8.46 -2.71
CA LEU A 239 -11.15 7.11 -3.28
C LEU A 239 -10.09 7.11 -4.38
#